data_AF-X1GX46-F1
#
_entry.id   AF-X1GX46-F1
#
_cell.length_a   1.000
_cell.length_b   1.000
_cell.length_c   1.000
_cell.angle_alpha   90.00
_cell.angle_beta   90.00
_cell.angle_gamma   90.00
#
_symmetry.space_group_name_H-M   'P 1'
#
loop_
_entity.id
_entity.type
_entity.pdbx_description
1 polymer ?
#
loop_
_entity_poly.entity_id
_entity_poly.type
_entity_poly.pdbx_seq_one_letter_code
_entity_poly.pdbx_strand_id
1 'polypeptide(L)'
;DEAYHQGTVWAFLLGPFVEGFLKVNGFSRKSKKKAAEFIRPLLQHLTKDGYLGSVSEIFDGDAPHKPRGCIAQAWSVAELIRAYQLINS
;
A
#
# COMPACT_ATOMS: atom_id res chain seq x y z
N ASP A 1 -5.94 -19.73 -9.66
CA ASP A 1 -6.64 -18.74 -10.50
C ASP A 1 -7.78 -17.99 -9.83
N GLU A 2 -8.71 -18.62 -9.10
CA GLU A 2 -9.79 -17.84 -8.46
C GLU A 2 -9.27 -16.76 -7.48
N ALA A 3 -8.33 -17.09 -6.59
CA ALA A 3 -7.83 -16.12 -5.60
C ALA A 3 -6.91 -15.02 -6.17
N TYR A 4 -6.25 -15.22 -7.32
CA TYR A 4 -5.23 -14.29 -7.84
C TYR A 4 -5.81 -12.94 -8.28
N HIS A 5 -7.12 -12.91 -8.59
CA HIS A 5 -7.86 -11.71 -8.96
C HIS A 5 -9.18 -11.50 -8.18
N GLN A 6 -9.59 -12.43 -7.31
CA GLN A 6 -10.82 -12.33 -6.49
C GLN A 6 -10.51 -12.36 -4.98
N GLY A 7 -9.48 -11.63 -4.56
CA GLY A 7 -9.09 -11.56 -3.14
C GLY A 7 -7.63 -11.29 -2.89
N THR A 8 -6.75 -11.45 -3.89
CA THR A 8 -5.34 -11.07 -3.74
C THR A 8 -5.16 -9.56 -3.80
N VAL A 9 -4.56 -8.99 -2.75
CA VAL A 9 -4.23 -7.56 -2.67
C VAL A 9 -2.78 -7.35 -3.08
N TRP A 10 -2.56 -6.73 -4.23
CA TRP A 10 -1.23 -6.32 -4.69
C TRP A 10 -0.84 -4.99 -4.05
N ALA A 11 0.21 -4.99 -3.22
CA ALA A 11 0.57 -3.80 -2.45
C ALA A 11 0.99 -2.61 -3.31
N PHE A 12 1.64 -2.83 -4.44
CA PHE A 12 2.07 -1.75 -5.33
C PHE A 12 0.91 -0.91 -5.87
N LEU A 13 -0.30 -1.49 -6.02
CA LEU A 13 -1.48 -0.77 -6.51
C LEU A 13 -1.97 0.33 -5.55
N LEU A 14 -1.51 0.32 -4.29
CA LEU A 14 -1.87 1.35 -3.33
C LEU A 14 -1.30 2.73 -3.72
N GLY A 15 -0.13 2.77 -4.36
CA GLY A 15 0.48 4.01 -4.83
C GLY A 15 -0.37 4.76 -5.87
N PRO A 16 -0.70 4.16 -7.04
CA PRO A 16 -1.56 4.82 -8.03
C PRO A 16 -2.97 5.09 -7.50
N PHE A 17 -3.50 4.23 -6.61
CA PHE A 17 -4.76 4.50 -5.93
C PHE A 17 -4.71 5.78 -5.09
N VAL A 18 -3.69 5.95 -4.25
CA VAL A 18 -3.51 7.16 -3.42
C VAL A 18 -3.39 8.40 -4.28
N GLU A 19 -2.60 8.34 -5.35
CA GLU A 19 -2.45 9.47 -6.27
C GLU A 19 -3.78 9.85 -6.93
N GLY A 20 -4.51 8.87 -7.47
CA GLY A 20 -5.83 9.10 -8.05
C GLY A 20 -6.81 9.70 -7.04
N PHE A 21 -6.85 9.13 -5.83
CA PHE A 21 -7.67 9.63 -4.73
C PHE A 21 -7.34 11.08 -4.37
N LEU A 22 -6.06 11.45 -4.27
CA LEU A 22 -5.66 12.82 -3.97
C LEU A 22 -6.03 13.79 -5.09
N LYS A 23 -5.81 13.40 -6.36
CA LYS A 23 -6.15 14.21 -7.54
C LYS A 23 -7.64 14.55 -7.60
N VAL A 24 -8.53 13.56 -7.47
CA VAL A 24 -9.98 13.81 -7.55
C VAL A 24 -10.54 14.56 -6.33
N ASN A 25 -9.81 14.56 -5.21
CA ASN A 25 -10.17 15.31 -4.00
C ASN A 25 -9.34 16.60 -3.79
N GLY A 26 -8.74 17.11 -4.88
CA GLY A 26 -8.06 18.41 -4.92
C GLY A 26 -6.88 18.55 -3.97
N PHE A 27 -6.20 17.46 -3.61
CA PHE A 27 -5.09 17.45 -2.64
C PHE A 27 -5.41 18.16 -1.31
N SER A 28 -6.70 18.20 -0.93
CA SER A 28 -7.14 18.87 0.28
C SER A 28 -6.48 18.30 1.53
N ARG A 29 -6.38 19.10 2.60
CA ARG A 29 -5.89 18.61 3.91
C ARG A 29 -6.66 17.38 4.40
N LYS A 30 -7.96 17.33 4.12
CA LYS A 30 -8.84 16.20 4.45
C LYS A 30 -8.47 14.95 3.65
N SER A 31 -8.24 15.07 2.33
CA SER A 31 -7.84 13.92 1.51
C SER A 31 -6.45 13.42 1.87
N LYS A 32 -5.48 14.32 2.13
CA LYS A 32 -4.15 13.92 2.63
C LYS A 32 -4.22 13.14 3.94
N LYS A 33 -5.02 13.61 4.90
CA LYS A 33 -5.27 12.87 6.15
C LYS A 33 -5.87 11.49 5.89
N LYS A 34 -6.83 11.38 4.97
CA LYS A 34 -7.45 10.09 4.64
C LYS A 34 -6.50 9.14 3.90
N ALA A 35 -5.71 9.67 2.98
CA ALA A 35 -4.68 8.90 2.26
C ALA A 35 -3.60 8.35 3.22
N ALA A 36 -3.23 9.11 4.26
CA ALA A 36 -2.34 8.62 5.31
C ALA A 36 -2.91 7.41 6.08
N GLU A 37 -4.23 7.30 6.21
CA GLU A 37 -4.88 6.12 6.79
C GLU A 37 -4.78 4.91 5.85
N PHE A 38 -4.92 5.10 4.54
CA PHE A 38 -4.81 4.01 3.56
C PHE A 38 -3.43 3.35 3.54
N ILE A 39 -2.36 4.14 3.63
CA ILE A 39 -0.98 3.62 3.59
C ILE A 39 -0.48 3.09 4.93
N ARG A 40 -1.19 3.37 6.04
CA ARG A 40 -0.75 3.01 7.39
C ARG A 40 -0.46 1.51 7.57
N PRO A 41 -1.28 0.56 7.07
CA PRO A 41 -0.99 -0.87 7.22
C PRO A 41 0.31 -1.27 6.52
N LEU A 42 0.59 -0.74 5.32
CA LEU A 42 1.84 -1.04 4.62
C LEU A 42 3.05 -0.37 5.27
N LEU A 43 2.90 0.81 5.89
CA LEU A 43 3.96 1.41 6.71
C LEU A 43 4.27 0.55 7.96
N GLN A 44 3.24 -0.02 8.58
CA GLN A 44 3.43 -0.95 9.71
C GLN A 44 4.13 -2.23 9.26
N HIS A 45 3.69 -2.81 8.14
CA HIS A 45 4.36 -3.96 7.54
C HIS A 45 5.84 -3.66 7.22
N LEU A 46 6.13 -2.52 6.59
CA LEU A 46 7.51 -2.10 6.28
C LEU A 46 8.40 -2.02 7.53
N THR A 47 7.86 -1.55 8.66
CA THR A 47 8.64 -1.19 9.86
C THR A 47 8.65 -2.22 10.97
N LYS A 48 7.68 -3.15 11.00
CA LYS A 48 7.49 -4.08 12.12
C LYS A 48 7.46 -5.54 11.70
N ASP A 49 6.59 -5.86 10.75
CA ASP A 49 6.15 -7.24 10.51
C ASP A 49 6.71 -7.83 9.21
N GLY A 50 7.26 -6.99 8.34
CA GLY A 50 7.86 -7.35 7.06
C GLY A 50 9.36 -7.65 7.14
N TYR A 51 9.90 -8.19 6.05
CA TYR A 51 11.32 -8.55 5.97
C TYR A 51 12.20 -7.31 5.83
N LEU A 52 12.97 -6.97 6.87
CA LEU A 52 14.07 -5.98 6.85
C LEU A 52 13.78 -4.70 6.05
N GLY A 53 12.69 -3.98 6.38
CA GLY A 53 12.36 -2.73 5.68
C GLY A 53 11.81 -2.95 4.26
N SER A 54 11.13 -4.07 4.03
CA SER A 54 10.53 -4.40 2.74
C SER A 54 9.03 -4.68 2.84
N VAL A 55 8.37 -4.65 1.69
CA VAL A 55 6.94 -4.95 1.53
C VAL A 55 6.80 -6.21 0.71
N SER A 56 5.91 -7.11 1.16
CA SER A 56 5.60 -8.34 0.43
C SER A 56 4.79 -8.04 -0.83
N GLU A 57 4.88 -8.92 -1.81
CA GLU A 57 4.27 -8.73 -3.12
C GLU A 57 2.74 -8.59 -3.05
N ILE A 58 2.13 -9.53 -2.35
CA ILE A 58 0.68 -9.69 -2.27
C ILE A 58 0.25 -10.05 -0.84
N PHE A 59 -1.00 -9.77 -0.53
CA PHE A 59 -1.64 -10.04 0.75
C PHE A 59 -2.98 -10.73 0.54
N ASP A 60 -3.39 -11.57 1.50
CA ASP A 60 -4.74 -12.12 1.53
C ASP A 60 -5.77 -10.98 1.70
N GLY A 61 -6.87 -10.99 0.94
CA GLY A 61 -7.88 -9.92 0.94
C GLY A 61 -8.77 -9.91 2.17
N ASP A 62 -8.95 -11.07 2.79
CA ASP A 62 -9.66 -11.21 4.07
C ASP A 62 -8.69 -11.13 5.25
N ALA A 63 -9.22 -10.71 6.41
CA ALA A 63 -8.46 -10.76 7.65
C ALA A 63 -7.98 -12.21 7.92
N PRO A 64 -6.72 -12.40 8.38
CA PRO A 64 -5.81 -11.39 8.92
C PRO A 64 -4.84 -10.77 7.90
N HIS A 65 -5.15 -10.79 6.61
CA HIS A 65 -4.34 -10.20 5.54
C HIS A 65 -2.89 -10.69 5.49
N LYS A 66 -2.69 -12.02 5.49
CA LYS A 66 -1.34 -12.59 5.56
C LYS A 66 -0.52 -12.19 4.32
N PRO A 67 0.78 -11.88 4.48
CA PRO A 67 1.67 -11.64 3.33
C PRO A 67 1.91 -12.95 2.56
N ARG A 68 1.97 -12.84 1.25
CA ARG A 68 2.19 -13.93 0.27
C ARG A 68 3.17 -13.47 -0.82
N GLY A 69 3.53 -14.39 -1.70
CA GLY A 69 4.40 -14.11 -2.85
C GLY A 69 5.83 -13.75 -2.44
N CYS A 70 6.49 -12.91 -3.24
CA CYS A 70 7.83 -12.44 -2.91
C CYS A 70 7.86 -11.68 -1.57
N ILE A 71 8.75 -12.07 -0.65
CA ILE A 71 8.85 -11.49 0.68
C ILE A 71 9.32 -10.03 0.67
N ALA A 72 10.11 -9.65 -0.34
CA ALA A 72 10.74 -8.35 -0.47
C ALA A 72 10.61 -7.84 -1.91
N GLN A 73 9.64 -6.96 -2.14
CA GLN A 73 9.15 -6.63 -3.47
C GLN A 73 9.37 -5.13 -3.75
N ALA A 74 10.30 -4.81 -4.65
CA ALA A 74 10.85 -3.46 -4.83
C ALA A 74 9.82 -2.41 -5.27
N TRP A 75 8.96 -2.76 -6.22
CA TRP A 75 7.84 -1.96 -6.72
C TRP A 75 6.83 -1.55 -5.63
N SER A 76 6.49 -2.41 -4.68
CA SER A 76 5.61 -2.11 -3.54
C SER A 76 6.29 -1.15 -2.58
N VAL A 77 7.59 -1.31 -2.34
CA VAL A 77 8.36 -0.35 -1.54
C VAL A 77 8.40 1.02 -2.23
N ALA A 78 8.69 1.04 -3.54
CA ALA A 78 8.75 2.27 -4.32
C ALA A 78 7.40 3.02 -4.34
N GLU A 79 6.29 2.30 -4.58
CA GLU A 79 4.96 2.90 -4.61
C GLU A 79 4.51 3.39 -3.23
N LEU A 80 4.89 2.71 -2.14
CA LEU A 80 4.63 3.18 -0.78
C LEU A 80 5.39 4.48 -0.47
N ILE A 81 6.65 4.58 -0.85
CA ILE A 81 7.46 5.80 -0.67
C ILE A 81 6.86 6.95 -1.49
N ARG A 82 6.49 6.69 -2.75
CA ARG A 82 5.88 7.69 -3.63
C ARG A 82 4.56 8.21 -3.07
N ALA A 83 3.68 7.32 -2.60
CA ALA A 83 2.44 7.68 -1.94
C ALA A 83 2.69 8.53 -0.68
N TYR A 84 3.69 8.16 0.13
CA TYR A 84 4.08 8.91 1.32
C TYR A 84 4.53 10.34 0.97
N GLN A 85 5.31 10.52 -0.10
CA GLN A 85 5.71 11.85 -0.57
C GLN A 85 4.53 12.69 -1.07
N LEU A 86 3.58 12.10 -1.80
CA LEU A 86 2.36 12.81 -2.25
C LEU A 86 1.49 13.29 -1.09
N ILE A 87 1.47 12.55 0.02
CA ILE A 87 0.70 12.90 1.22
C ILE A 87 1.35 14.04 2.01
N ASN A 88 2.68 14.07 2.06
CA ASN A 88 3.45 15.00 2.91
C ASN A 88 4.03 16.21 2.17
N SER A 89 3.84 16.30 0.85
CA SER A 89 4.15 17.49 0.05
C SER A 89 3.18 18.64 0.29
#